data_AF-A0A4U1M8I9-F1
#
_entry.id   AF-A0A4U1M8I9-F1
#
_cell.length_a   1.000
_cell.length_b   1.000
_cell.length_c   1.000
_cell.angle_alpha   90.00
_cell.angle_beta   90.00
_cell.angle_gamma   90.00
#
_symmetry.space_group_name_H-M   'P 1'
#
loop_
_entity.id
_entity.type
_entity.pdbx_description
1 polymer ?
#
loop_
_entity_poly.entity_id
_entity_poly.type
_entity_poly.pdbx_seq_one_letter_code
_entity_poly.pdbx_strand_id
1 'polypeptide(L)'
;MGYKIFYSYQSDISKKLNQFFIREAINAAIDRIKDYEMEPLIEGFYGVGGNPPLAETMLKQSFESDIFIGDVTFTSSKIWQSKCVAFKEDANSYLIEIEKPVDLKPAPNPNVLIETGYSWALKTYERTILVMNTAFDDPSKLPVDMKNIRWPITYNLSEERFAKPSKYRKEFENLTNALEEAIRDAINSSIKYREKILSPLQTYHSWALQQRIPFILTSKNKKIITELRARVSKDNQPIRVIAPSRSGLSRLLFELFRKNGDLEEKLEYLNRIIYHDYNGAFDGDISRNLAFIKKQNLDSVLILDNCPEQKIEKLEEQFFDSKIRLITKSRKSQNASNEYVISESDVLEMCVEILETKFSYNKAVELANELKGNLKKVILNLSEKVSSEGQTSSLELIKQEIGQGNVDNGAIELLTNISLFKYLGFRHGHEHELHAFSTLFYPGENMEEVKSIIQILLEHNLVIQKGDFVHVQIDEEELVYEWWKNIDAAKIDIIHSLENNILLYRFLEQLLKTHKSNLIPSLEHNLFGTNKFLAKNNFYTTRMGQKFLNDLAPIYPEKVLEFSESIVKSLLNG
;
A
#
# COMPACT_ATOMS: atom_id res chain seq x y z
N MET A 1 17.01 -7.41 10.32
CA MET A 1 16.92 -6.28 11.26
C MET A 1 15.58 -6.37 11.94
N GLY A 2 15.58 -6.80 13.20
CA GLY A 2 14.37 -7.03 13.97
C GLY A 2 13.78 -5.76 14.58
N TYR A 3 12.62 -5.90 15.21
CA TYR A 3 12.03 -4.83 15.98
C TYR A 3 12.87 -4.52 17.22
N LYS A 4 13.17 -3.24 17.41
CA LYS A 4 13.91 -2.74 18.57
C LYS A 4 12.95 -2.29 19.68
N ILE A 5 13.21 -2.74 20.89
CA ILE A 5 12.48 -2.30 22.09
C ILE A 5 13.42 -1.45 22.96
N PHE A 6 12.99 -0.23 23.30
CA PHE A 6 13.64 0.60 24.32
C PHE A 6 12.82 0.56 25.62
N TYR A 7 13.47 0.23 26.73
CA TYR A 7 12.89 0.22 28.07
C TYR A 7 13.38 1.40 28.89
N SER A 8 12.47 2.36 29.13
CA SER A 8 12.66 3.48 30.03
C SER A 8 12.26 3.08 31.44
N TYR A 9 13.25 2.95 32.33
CA TYR A 9 13.07 2.54 33.72
C TYR A 9 13.24 3.72 34.69
N GLN A 10 12.53 3.68 35.81
CA GLN A 10 12.85 4.52 36.97
C GLN A 10 13.85 3.81 37.90
N SER A 11 14.57 4.58 38.72
CA SER A 11 15.59 4.08 39.64
C SER A 11 15.38 4.52 41.10
N ASP A 12 14.25 5.17 41.40
CA ASP A 12 13.92 5.73 42.73
C ASP A 12 13.46 4.68 43.74
N ILE A 13 12.79 3.62 43.28
CA ILE A 13 12.23 2.55 44.11
C ILE A 13 12.96 1.22 43.90
N SER A 14 12.79 0.29 44.84
CA SER A 14 13.52 -0.99 44.92
C SER A 14 13.61 -1.73 43.57
N LYS A 15 14.81 -1.82 43.00
CA LYS A 15 15.05 -2.35 41.64
C LYS A 15 14.54 -3.77 41.43
N LYS A 16 14.67 -4.62 42.45
CA LYS A 16 14.17 -6.01 42.47
C LYS A 16 12.64 -6.12 42.44
N LEU A 17 11.92 -5.05 42.79
CA LEU A 17 10.46 -4.98 42.70
C LEU A 17 9.99 -4.32 41.39
N ASN A 18 10.90 -3.70 40.62
CA ASN A 18 10.58 -2.90 39.44
C ASN A 18 11.58 -3.15 38.30
N GLN A 19 12.61 -2.31 38.10
CA GLN A 19 13.56 -2.39 36.96
C GLN A 19 13.95 -3.83 36.57
N PHE A 20 14.40 -4.64 37.53
CA PHE A 20 14.89 -6.00 37.23
C PHE A 20 13.74 -6.94 36.83
N PHE A 21 12.62 -6.87 37.55
CA PHE A 21 11.44 -7.71 37.33
C PHE A 21 10.76 -7.40 35.99
N ILE A 22 10.58 -6.12 35.67
CA ILE A 22 10.03 -5.66 34.39
C ILE A 22 10.96 -6.08 33.25
N ARG A 23 12.28 -5.84 33.36
CA ARG A 23 13.27 -6.24 32.34
C ARG A 23 13.30 -7.74 32.10
N GLU A 24 13.26 -8.56 33.15
CA GLU A 24 13.19 -10.02 33.03
C GLU A 24 11.91 -10.48 32.33
N ALA A 25 10.77 -9.84 32.61
CA ALA A 25 9.49 -10.13 31.94
C ALA A 25 9.46 -9.64 30.47
N ILE A 26 10.07 -8.50 30.14
CA ILE A 26 10.22 -8.03 28.75
C ILE A 26 11.10 -9.00 27.96
N ASN A 27 12.25 -9.41 28.50
CA ASN A 27 13.12 -10.38 27.84
C ASN A 27 12.41 -11.73 27.64
N ALA A 28 11.69 -12.23 28.65
CA ALA A 28 10.90 -13.45 28.53
C ALA A 28 9.75 -13.34 27.51
N ALA A 29 9.18 -12.15 27.30
CA ALA A 29 8.18 -11.88 26.26
C ALA A 29 8.82 -11.82 24.85
N ILE A 30 9.98 -11.17 24.71
CA ILE A 30 10.78 -11.18 23.47
C ILE A 30 11.14 -12.63 23.10
N ASP A 31 11.56 -13.45 24.07
CA ASP A 31 11.89 -14.86 23.86
C ASP A 31 10.68 -15.72 23.45
N ARG A 32 9.44 -15.34 23.78
CA ARG A 32 8.22 -16.06 23.34
C ARG A 32 7.81 -15.69 21.92
N ILE A 33 8.16 -14.50 21.43
CA ILE A 33 7.86 -14.04 20.06
C ILE A 33 8.82 -14.71 19.07
N LYS A 34 8.28 -15.60 18.23
CA LYS A 34 9.03 -16.37 17.20
C LYS A 34 8.64 -16.03 15.77
N ASP A 35 7.54 -15.30 15.60
CA ASP A 35 6.93 -14.89 14.35
C ASP A 35 7.42 -13.51 13.84
N TYR A 36 8.20 -12.80 14.65
CA TYR A 36 8.91 -11.58 14.26
C TYR A 36 10.40 -11.70 14.60
N GLU A 37 11.26 -11.11 13.77
CA GLU A 37 12.66 -10.87 14.14
C GLU A 37 12.68 -9.78 15.23
N MET A 38 13.34 -10.04 16.36
CA MET A 38 13.45 -9.12 17.49
C MET A 38 14.92 -8.82 17.77
N GLU A 39 15.27 -7.55 18.02
CA GLU A 39 16.60 -7.19 18.52
C GLU A 39 16.67 -7.23 20.05
N PRO A 40 17.86 -7.40 20.67
CA PRO A 40 18.02 -7.39 22.12
C PRO A 40 17.46 -6.12 22.77
N LEU A 41 16.90 -6.27 23.98
CA LEU A 41 16.31 -5.16 24.73
C LEU A 41 17.32 -4.05 25.02
N ILE A 42 16.97 -2.82 24.65
CA ILE A 42 17.78 -1.63 24.89
C ILE A 42 17.31 -0.98 26.20
N GLU A 43 18.18 -0.87 27.21
CA GLU A 43 17.95 -0.05 28.41
C GLU A 43 19.18 0.80 28.74
N GLY A 44 18.97 2.06 29.13
CA GLY A 44 20.02 2.94 29.64
C GLY A 44 21.26 3.11 28.72
N PHE A 45 22.41 3.42 29.33
CA PHE A 45 23.61 3.89 28.61
C PHE A 45 24.56 2.79 28.14
N TYR A 46 24.17 1.53 28.28
CA TYR A 46 25.07 0.40 28.01
C TYR A 46 25.45 0.35 26.53
N GLY A 47 26.75 0.21 26.27
CA GLY A 47 27.32 0.17 24.90
C GLY A 47 27.65 1.54 24.27
N VAL A 48 27.28 2.67 24.89
CA VAL A 48 27.63 4.00 24.37
C VAL A 48 29.02 4.44 24.87
N GLY A 49 29.92 4.78 23.95
CA GLY A 49 31.31 5.13 24.27
C GLY A 49 31.52 6.57 24.74
N GLY A 50 32.40 6.76 25.73
CA GLY A 50 32.78 8.08 26.25
C GLY A 50 31.79 8.66 27.26
N ASN A 51 31.69 9.98 27.30
CA ASN A 51 30.81 10.73 28.21
C ASN A 51 29.72 11.47 27.40
N PRO A 52 28.74 10.77 26.80
CA PRO A 52 27.71 11.41 25.98
C PRO A 52 26.68 12.18 26.84
N PRO A 53 26.00 13.20 26.30
CA PRO A 53 24.93 13.90 27.01
C PRO A 53 23.78 12.95 27.36
N LEU A 54 23.34 12.98 28.62
CA LEU A 54 22.41 12.00 29.19
C LEU A 54 21.07 11.98 28.42
N ALA A 55 20.31 13.08 28.49
CA ALA A 55 18.98 13.17 27.89
C ALA A 55 19.01 12.94 26.36
N GLU A 56 19.98 13.50 25.65
CA GLU A 56 20.14 13.31 24.20
C GLU A 56 20.28 11.83 23.83
N THR A 57 21.02 11.05 24.61
CA THR A 57 21.25 9.63 24.33
C THR A 57 19.99 8.78 24.57
N MET A 58 19.22 9.05 25.63
CA MET A 58 17.96 8.32 25.88
C MET A 58 16.89 8.69 24.84
N LEU A 59 16.78 9.97 24.49
CA LEU A 59 15.91 10.42 23.40
C LEU A 59 16.35 9.81 22.06
N LYS A 60 17.67 9.67 21.80
CA LYS A 60 18.17 8.98 20.61
C LYS A 60 17.83 7.48 20.60
N GLN A 61 18.01 6.75 21.70
CA GLN A 61 17.60 5.35 21.77
C GLN A 61 16.08 5.18 21.61
N SER A 62 15.29 6.06 22.24
CA SER A 62 13.83 6.13 22.08
C SER A 62 13.42 6.55 20.65
N PHE A 63 14.27 7.26 19.90
CA PHE A 63 14.06 7.57 18.49
C PHE A 63 14.37 6.34 17.61
N GLU A 64 15.51 5.68 17.83
CA GLU A 64 16.01 4.55 17.04
C GLU A 64 15.30 3.20 17.32
N SER A 65 14.47 3.10 18.36
CA SER A 65 13.62 1.92 18.61
C SER A 65 12.38 1.86 17.71
N ASP A 66 11.66 0.74 17.72
CA ASP A 66 10.30 0.59 17.15
C ASP A 66 9.22 0.66 18.22
N ILE A 67 9.52 0.17 19.43
CA ILE A 67 8.64 0.10 20.60
C ILE A 67 9.28 0.84 21.77
N PHE A 68 8.45 1.52 22.56
CA PHE A 68 8.81 2.07 23.85
C PHE A 68 8.07 1.34 24.96
N ILE A 69 8.77 1.03 26.05
CA ILE A 69 8.18 0.51 27.28
C ILE A 69 8.59 1.43 28.44
N GLY A 70 7.63 2.04 29.14
CA GLY A 70 7.88 2.96 30.25
C GLY A 70 7.42 2.42 31.60
N ASP A 71 8.30 2.38 32.60
CA ASP A 71 7.96 2.11 34.00
C ASP A 71 7.37 3.37 34.66
N VAL A 72 6.05 3.51 34.60
CA VAL A 72 5.31 4.65 35.17
C VAL A 72 4.89 4.39 36.63
N THR A 73 5.56 3.48 37.33
CA THR A 73 5.35 3.27 38.76
C THR A 73 5.66 4.55 39.55
N PHE A 74 4.78 4.89 40.50
CA PHE A 74 4.94 6.08 41.33
C PHE A 74 6.22 6.05 42.16
N THR A 75 7.04 7.10 42.03
CA THR A 75 8.29 7.25 42.77
C THR A 75 8.19 8.30 43.88
N SER A 76 7.24 9.24 43.79
CA SER A 76 7.03 10.30 44.78
C SER A 76 6.07 9.91 45.92
N SER A 77 6.24 8.72 46.51
CA SER A 77 5.75 8.45 47.87
C SER A 77 6.68 9.03 48.96
N LYS A 78 7.78 9.71 48.55
CA LYS A 78 8.65 10.51 49.40
C LYS A 78 7.84 11.63 50.06
N ILE A 79 7.67 11.53 51.38
CA ILE A 79 6.98 12.49 52.23
C ILE A 79 7.67 13.86 52.13
N TRP A 80 7.07 14.79 51.39
CA TRP A 80 7.58 16.16 51.24
C TRP A 80 7.02 17.15 52.26
N GLN A 81 6.02 16.76 53.05
CA GLN A 81 5.63 17.46 54.29
C GLN A 81 5.30 16.44 55.39
N SER A 82 6.28 16.16 56.25
CA SER A 82 6.01 15.78 57.63
C SER A 82 6.15 17.04 58.48
N LYS A 83 5.16 17.28 59.36
CA LYS A 83 4.87 18.58 60.00
C LYS A 83 4.22 19.60 59.03
N CYS A 84 3.23 20.43 59.38
CA CYS A 84 2.60 20.81 60.67
C CYS A 84 3.52 21.54 61.65
N VAL A 85 3.79 22.81 61.31
CA VAL A 85 5.00 23.55 61.63
C VAL A 85 4.63 25.06 61.44
N ALA A 86 5.21 26.04 62.15
CA ALA A 86 4.81 27.47 62.07
C ALA A 86 5.98 28.49 62.20
N PHE A 87 5.83 29.68 61.60
CA PHE A 87 6.89 30.70 61.55
C PHE A 87 7.41 31.18 62.92
N LYS A 88 8.74 31.30 63.04
CA LYS A 88 9.43 32.17 64.00
C LYS A 88 10.55 32.96 63.32
N GLU A 89 10.78 34.17 63.81
CA GLU A 89 11.74 35.11 63.27
C GLU A 89 12.97 35.18 64.18
N ASP A 90 14.14 34.83 63.64
CA ASP A 90 15.44 35.02 64.28
C ASP A 90 16.48 35.37 63.20
N ALA A 91 17.39 36.30 63.52
CA ALA A 91 17.85 37.31 62.56
C ALA A 91 18.86 36.87 61.46
N ASN A 92 18.97 35.58 61.12
CA ASN A 92 19.84 35.10 60.02
C ASN A 92 19.45 33.77 59.34
N SER A 93 18.28 33.18 59.63
CA SER A 93 17.85 31.95 58.93
C SER A 93 16.34 31.74 58.94
N TYR A 94 15.73 31.59 57.76
CA TYR A 94 14.34 31.18 57.63
C TYR A 94 14.21 29.66 57.76
N LEU A 95 13.55 29.19 58.82
CA LEU A 95 13.03 27.82 58.89
C LEU A 95 11.56 27.87 58.45
N ILE A 96 11.22 27.21 57.34
CA ILE A 96 9.91 27.38 56.67
C ILE A 96 8.87 26.42 57.22
N GLU A 97 7.76 26.99 57.68
CA GLU A 97 6.74 26.25 58.43
C GLU A 97 5.35 26.98 58.42
N ILE A 98 4.15 26.55 57.95
CA ILE A 98 3.51 25.39 57.25
C ILE A 98 2.66 24.34 58.06
N GLU A 99 1.33 24.53 58.17
CA GLU A 99 0.37 23.53 58.72
C GLU A 99 -0.75 23.09 57.74
N LYS A 100 -0.60 21.95 57.05
CA LYS A 100 -1.70 21.14 56.47
C LYS A 100 -1.31 19.66 56.34
N PRO A 101 -2.26 18.71 56.36
CA PRO A 101 -2.06 17.43 55.71
C PRO A 101 -1.99 17.67 54.19
N VAL A 102 -0.79 17.54 53.61
CA VAL A 102 -0.66 17.52 52.15
C VAL A 102 -1.19 16.19 51.64
N ASP A 103 -2.21 16.26 50.80
CA ASP A 103 -2.55 15.15 49.90
C ASP A 103 -1.38 15.00 48.90
N LEU A 104 -0.44 14.12 49.25
CA LEU A 104 0.79 13.88 48.51
C LEU A 104 0.47 13.16 47.21
N LYS A 105 0.01 13.92 46.20
CA LYS A 105 -0.30 13.41 44.87
C LYS A 105 0.90 12.61 44.33
N PRO A 106 0.76 11.29 44.11
CA PRO A 106 1.87 10.49 43.67
C PRO A 106 2.18 10.78 42.19
N ALA A 107 3.46 10.81 41.85
CA ALA A 107 3.98 11.07 40.52
C ALA A 107 4.96 9.95 40.11
N PRO A 108 4.90 9.47 38.85
CA PRO A 108 5.96 8.68 38.26
C PRO A 108 7.27 9.47 38.13
N ASN A 109 8.36 8.79 37.79
CA ASN A 109 9.64 9.46 37.55
C ASN A 109 9.53 10.43 36.36
N PRO A 110 9.99 11.70 36.49
CA PRO A 110 9.80 12.72 35.46
C PRO A 110 10.59 12.44 34.17
N ASN A 111 11.71 11.71 34.23
CA ASN A 111 12.49 11.36 33.03
C ASN A 111 11.70 10.36 32.18
N VAL A 112 11.13 9.33 32.81
CA VAL A 112 10.27 8.33 32.14
C VAL A 112 9.04 9.01 31.52
N LEU A 113 8.47 10.04 32.17
CA LEU A 113 7.36 10.81 31.61
C LEU A 113 7.77 11.67 30.40
N ILE A 114 8.95 12.30 30.43
CA ILE A 114 9.50 13.04 29.29
C ILE A 114 9.75 12.10 28.10
N GLU A 115 10.36 10.95 28.35
CA GLU A 115 10.65 9.94 27.33
C GLU A 115 9.35 9.29 26.79
N THR A 116 8.35 9.08 27.64
CA THR A 116 6.99 8.64 27.23
C THR A 116 6.32 9.65 26.31
N GLY A 117 6.33 10.94 26.67
CA GLY A 117 5.75 12.00 25.83
C GLY A 117 6.48 12.16 24.50
N TYR A 118 7.81 11.99 24.51
CA TYR A 118 8.63 11.96 23.29
C TYR A 118 8.30 10.75 22.41
N SER A 119 8.10 9.56 22.99
CA SER A 119 7.63 8.38 22.27
C SER A 119 6.26 8.61 21.62
N TRP A 120 5.27 9.18 22.33
CA TRP A 120 3.98 9.51 21.73
C TRP A 120 4.10 10.47 20.55
N ALA A 121 4.98 11.47 20.64
CA ALA A 121 5.21 12.44 19.55
C ALA A 121 5.90 11.83 18.31
N LEU A 122 6.70 10.77 18.46
CA LEU A 122 7.40 10.11 17.35
C LEU A 122 6.67 8.89 16.78
N LYS A 123 6.04 8.09 17.67
CA LYS A 123 5.62 6.70 17.41
C LYS A 123 4.13 6.43 17.69
N THR A 124 3.40 7.45 18.16
CA THR A 124 2.01 7.40 18.65
C THR A 124 1.80 6.50 19.87
N TYR A 125 0.56 6.47 20.38
CA TYR A 125 0.18 5.72 21.59
C TYR A 125 0.29 4.22 21.37
N GLU A 126 0.02 3.75 20.15
CA GLU A 126 -0.04 2.36 19.73
C GLU A 126 1.33 1.64 19.69
N ARG A 127 2.43 2.38 19.88
CA ARG A 127 3.81 1.86 20.06
C ARG A 127 4.39 2.12 21.45
N THR A 128 3.64 2.77 22.33
CA THR A 128 4.12 3.24 23.64
C THR A 128 3.43 2.47 24.76
N ILE A 129 4.05 1.36 25.18
CA ILE A 129 3.55 0.48 26.24
C ILE A 129 3.93 1.09 27.59
N LEU A 130 2.97 1.14 28.53
CA LEU A 130 3.22 1.59 29.90
C LEU A 130 3.07 0.43 30.87
N VAL A 131 3.95 0.36 31.87
CA VAL A 131 4.00 -0.71 32.87
C VAL A 131 4.00 -0.08 34.27
N MET A 132 3.29 -0.68 35.22
CA MET A 132 3.14 -0.10 36.56
C MET A 132 3.01 -1.17 37.67
N ASN A 133 3.79 -1.02 38.75
CA ASN A 133 3.64 -1.82 39.96
C ASN A 133 2.59 -1.22 40.91
N THR A 134 1.43 -1.86 40.97
CA THR A 134 0.30 -1.48 41.85
C THR A 134 0.56 -1.73 43.34
N ALA A 135 1.75 -2.19 43.73
CA ALA A 135 2.18 -2.18 45.12
C ALA A 135 2.56 -0.78 45.63
N PHE A 136 2.67 0.23 44.74
CA PHE A 136 3.11 1.58 45.09
C PHE A 136 1.98 2.61 45.12
N ASP A 137 0.98 2.54 44.22
CA ASP A 137 -0.38 3.07 44.41
C ASP A 137 -1.32 2.55 43.30
N ASP A 138 -2.59 2.98 43.28
CA ASP A 138 -3.56 2.70 42.22
C ASP A 138 -3.37 3.60 40.98
N PRO A 139 -3.43 3.06 39.73
CA PRO A 139 -3.19 3.86 38.52
C PRO A 139 -4.20 4.98 38.24
N SER A 140 -5.39 4.98 38.86
CA SER A 140 -6.35 6.09 38.74
C SER A 140 -5.80 7.45 39.23
N LYS A 141 -4.71 7.43 40.01
CA LYS A 141 -4.01 8.61 40.52
C LYS A 141 -2.97 9.20 39.55
N LEU A 142 -2.73 8.55 38.39
CA LEU A 142 -1.81 9.05 37.36
C LEU A 142 -2.21 10.48 36.90
N PRO A 143 -1.27 11.25 36.31
CA PRO A 143 -1.53 12.58 35.75
C PRO A 143 -2.80 12.62 34.87
N VAL A 144 -3.50 13.76 34.84
CA VAL A 144 -4.82 13.88 34.20
C VAL A 144 -4.73 13.58 32.70
N ASP A 145 -3.63 13.98 32.08
CA ASP A 145 -3.26 13.74 30.69
C ASP A 145 -3.15 12.23 30.35
N MET A 146 -2.92 11.39 31.37
CA MET A 146 -2.83 9.93 31.27
C MET A 146 -4.17 9.22 31.57
N LYS A 147 -5.25 9.95 31.86
CA LYS A 147 -6.57 9.34 32.17
C LYS A 147 -7.41 9.00 30.95
N ASN A 148 -7.06 9.56 29.79
CA ASN A 148 -7.77 9.36 28.51
C ASN A 148 -7.08 8.35 27.57
N ILE A 149 -6.05 7.64 28.04
CA ILE A 149 -5.30 6.61 27.29
C ILE A 149 -5.56 5.20 27.87
N ARG A 150 -5.12 4.15 27.15
CA ARG A 150 -5.18 2.76 27.65
C ARG A 150 -4.39 2.67 28.96
N TRP A 151 -4.97 2.03 29.97
CA TRP A 151 -4.33 1.85 31.28
C TRP A 151 -3.01 1.07 31.16
N PRO A 152 -2.01 1.34 32.03
CA PRO A 152 -0.76 0.61 32.01
C PRO A 152 -0.97 -0.88 32.30
N ILE A 153 -0.07 -1.71 31.78
CA ILE A 153 0.04 -3.12 32.17
C ILE A 153 0.43 -3.16 33.64
N THR A 154 -0.43 -3.75 34.46
CA THR A 154 -0.28 -3.76 35.91
C THR A 154 0.18 -5.12 36.44
N TYR A 155 1.02 -5.07 37.45
CA TYR A 155 1.38 -6.20 38.30
C TYR A 155 1.42 -5.72 39.76
N ASN A 156 1.47 -6.64 40.73
CA ASN A 156 1.51 -6.29 42.15
C ASN A 156 2.66 -7.01 42.85
N LEU A 157 3.79 -6.34 43.04
CA LEU A 157 5.00 -6.91 43.65
C LEU A 157 5.53 -6.03 44.78
N SER A 158 5.06 -6.30 45.99
CA SER A 158 5.62 -5.79 47.25
C SER A 158 6.72 -6.72 47.79
N GLU A 159 7.49 -6.27 48.78
CA GLU A 159 8.49 -7.10 49.50
C GLU A 159 7.89 -8.42 50.03
N GLU A 160 6.68 -8.40 50.59
CA GLU A 160 5.96 -9.60 51.09
C GLU A 160 5.61 -10.59 49.97
N ARG A 161 5.37 -10.10 48.75
CA ARG A 161 5.09 -10.94 47.58
C ARG A 161 6.37 -11.45 46.91
N PHE A 162 7.41 -10.61 46.84
CA PHE A 162 8.73 -10.98 46.35
C PHE A 162 9.33 -12.12 47.17
N ALA A 163 9.19 -12.08 48.50
CA ALA A 163 9.62 -13.14 49.41
C ALA A 163 8.83 -14.46 49.30
N LYS A 164 7.80 -14.55 48.45
CA LYS A 164 6.92 -15.73 48.30
C LYS A 164 7.02 -16.27 46.87
N PRO A 165 7.82 -17.31 46.59
CA PRO A 165 8.13 -17.77 45.23
C PRO A 165 6.91 -18.08 44.35
N SER A 166 5.81 -18.57 44.93
CA SER A 166 4.55 -18.81 44.22
C SER A 166 3.82 -17.53 43.81
N LYS A 167 3.90 -16.45 44.60
CA LYS A 167 3.38 -15.13 44.22
C LYS A 167 4.30 -14.48 43.17
N TYR A 168 5.62 -14.46 43.41
CA TYR A 168 6.59 -13.92 42.44
C TYR A 168 6.41 -14.55 41.05
N ARG A 169 6.39 -15.88 40.93
CA ARG A 169 6.21 -16.58 39.64
C ARG A 169 4.86 -16.27 38.98
N LYS A 170 3.78 -16.14 39.77
CA LYS A 170 2.46 -15.81 39.22
C LYS A 170 2.41 -14.40 38.64
N GLU A 171 2.91 -13.41 39.39
CA GLU A 171 2.98 -12.02 38.90
C GLU A 171 3.93 -11.92 37.68
N PHE A 172 5.01 -12.71 37.65
CA PHE A 172 5.97 -12.75 36.54
C PHE A 172 5.35 -13.29 35.25
N GLU A 173 4.68 -14.45 35.30
CA GLU A 173 3.99 -15.02 34.14
C GLU A 173 2.84 -14.13 33.67
N ASN A 174 2.07 -13.55 34.59
CA ASN A 174 1.02 -12.58 34.26
C ASN A 174 1.59 -11.37 33.49
N LEU A 175 2.67 -10.76 33.99
CA LEU A 175 3.31 -9.61 33.36
C LEU A 175 3.94 -10.00 32.01
N THR A 176 4.59 -11.16 31.93
CA THR A 176 5.22 -11.66 30.69
C THR A 176 4.19 -11.89 29.59
N ASN A 177 3.06 -12.54 29.90
CA ASN A 177 2.00 -12.78 28.91
C ASN A 177 1.37 -11.46 28.42
N ALA A 178 1.09 -10.53 29.34
CA ALA A 178 0.52 -9.22 28.99
C ALA A 178 1.51 -8.34 28.19
N LEU A 179 2.81 -8.44 28.47
CA LEU A 179 3.85 -7.81 27.66
C LEU A 179 3.96 -8.45 26.27
N GLU A 180 3.90 -9.77 26.17
CA GLU A 180 3.92 -10.46 24.87
C GLU A 180 2.74 -10.02 23.99
N GLU A 181 1.52 -10.05 24.53
CA GLU A 181 0.32 -9.57 23.85
C GLU A 181 0.45 -8.09 23.44
N ALA A 182 0.92 -7.21 24.33
CA ALA A 182 1.08 -5.79 24.03
C ALA A 182 2.19 -5.48 23.01
N ILE A 183 3.29 -6.24 23.01
CA ILE A 183 4.37 -6.12 22.00
C ILE A 183 3.86 -6.59 20.63
N ARG A 184 3.08 -7.69 20.58
CA ARG A 184 2.41 -8.18 19.37
C ARG A 184 1.39 -7.17 18.85
N ASP A 185 0.56 -6.60 19.73
CA ASP A 185 -0.38 -5.50 19.41
C ASP A 185 0.37 -4.31 18.81
N ALA A 186 1.49 -3.88 19.42
CA ALA A 186 2.29 -2.75 18.96
C ALA A 186 2.96 -3.01 17.59
N ILE A 187 3.39 -4.24 17.31
CA ILE A 187 3.90 -4.61 15.99
C ILE A 187 2.79 -4.52 14.94
N ASN A 188 1.63 -5.14 15.21
CA ASN A 188 0.51 -5.20 14.27
C ASN A 188 -0.23 -3.87 14.07
N SER A 189 -0.33 -3.04 15.11
CA SER A 189 -0.87 -1.68 15.01
C SER A 189 -0.06 -0.85 14.01
N SER A 190 1.27 -1.03 13.98
CA SER A 190 2.15 -0.30 13.08
C SER A 190 1.99 -0.69 11.61
N ILE A 191 1.57 -1.93 11.30
CA ILE A 191 1.26 -2.34 9.93
C ILE A 191 0.01 -1.59 9.45
N LYS A 192 -1.08 -1.67 10.22
CA LYS A 192 -2.36 -0.99 9.91
C LYS A 192 -2.23 0.54 9.90
N TYR A 193 -1.42 1.11 10.79
CA TYR A 193 -1.14 2.55 10.85
C TYR A 193 -0.23 3.01 9.70
N ARG A 194 0.81 2.23 9.35
CA ARG A 194 1.60 2.48 8.13
C ARG A 194 0.71 2.40 6.90
N GLU A 195 -0.13 1.39 6.75
CA GLU A 195 -1.06 1.28 5.61
C GLU A 195 -2.00 2.48 5.53
N LYS A 196 -2.52 2.97 6.67
CA LYS A 196 -3.36 4.18 6.72
C LYS A 196 -2.62 5.48 6.38
N ILE A 197 -1.34 5.64 6.74
CA ILE A 197 -0.52 6.82 6.35
C ILE A 197 -0.04 6.72 4.90
N LEU A 198 0.41 5.53 4.50
CA LEU A 198 1.05 5.29 3.22
C LEU A 198 0.04 5.28 2.08
N SER A 199 -1.21 4.82 2.32
CA SER A 199 -2.30 4.84 1.33
C SER A 199 -2.37 6.17 0.57
N PRO A 200 -2.35 6.15 -0.78
CA PRO A 200 -2.55 4.98 -1.66
C PRO A 200 -1.29 4.18 -2.02
N LEU A 201 -0.17 4.36 -1.31
CA LEU A 201 1.00 3.49 -1.40
C LEU A 201 0.77 2.20 -0.60
N GLN A 202 1.12 1.05 -1.17
CA GLN A 202 0.93 -0.28 -0.61
C GLN A 202 2.23 -0.81 0.01
N THR A 203 2.13 -1.51 1.13
CA THR A 203 3.25 -2.32 1.67
C THR A 203 3.41 -3.60 0.83
N TYR A 204 4.57 -4.28 0.91
CA TYR A 204 4.69 -5.62 0.32
C TYR A 204 3.57 -6.57 0.75
N HIS A 205 3.21 -6.56 2.05
CA HIS A 205 2.16 -7.40 2.61
C HIS A 205 0.81 -7.14 1.92
N SER A 206 0.39 -5.87 1.83
CA SER A 206 -0.82 -5.45 1.10
C SER A 206 -0.76 -5.83 -0.39
N TRP A 207 0.40 -5.64 -1.04
CA TRP A 207 0.60 -5.95 -2.46
C TRP A 207 0.68 -7.46 -2.75
N ALA A 208 1.07 -8.29 -1.78
CA ALA A 208 1.20 -9.74 -1.90
C ALA A 208 -0.12 -10.50 -1.69
N LEU A 209 -1.12 -9.90 -1.00
CA LEU A 209 -2.45 -10.50 -0.79
C LEU A 209 -3.27 -10.67 -2.08
N GLN A 210 -2.88 -10.03 -3.18
CA GLN A 210 -3.55 -10.15 -4.48
C GLN A 210 -3.26 -11.53 -5.09
N GLN A 211 -4.32 -12.31 -5.35
CA GLN A 211 -4.25 -13.59 -6.06
C GLN A 211 -3.70 -13.38 -7.48
N ARG A 212 -2.75 -14.22 -7.89
CA ARG A 212 -2.06 -14.15 -9.20
C ARG A 212 -1.75 -15.55 -9.70
N ILE A 213 -1.77 -15.71 -11.02
CA ILE A 213 -1.25 -16.89 -11.75
C ILE A 213 0.20 -17.18 -11.30
N PRO A 214 0.66 -18.45 -11.20
CA PRO A 214 2.06 -18.78 -10.89
C PRO A 214 3.07 -18.04 -11.79
N PHE A 215 4.27 -17.78 -11.26
CA PHE A 215 5.35 -17.17 -12.05
C PHE A 215 6.19 -18.26 -12.72
N ILE A 216 6.38 -18.14 -14.03
CA ILE A 216 7.26 -19.02 -14.81
C ILE A 216 8.63 -18.33 -14.90
N LEU A 217 9.62 -18.84 -14.17
CA LEU A 217 10.98 -18.31 -14.18
C LEU A 217 11.71 -18.78 -15.43
N THR A 218 11.82 -17.89 -16.42
CA THR A 218 12.64 -18.10 -17.61
C THR A 218 14.12 -17.75 -17.37
N SER A 219 15.00 -18.26 -18.23
CA SER A 219 16.44 -17.97 -18.24
C SER A 219 16.72 -16.46 -18.33
N LYS A 220 15.97 -15.76 -19.21
CA LYS A 220 16.04 -14.30 -19.29
C LYS A 220 15.59 -13.61 -17.99
N ASN A 221 14.43 -13.99 -17.46
CA ASN A 221 13.89 -13.41 -16.23
C ASN A 221 14.87 -13.59 -15.07
N LYS A 222 15.47 -14.78 -14.94
CA LYS A 222 16.49 -15.10 -13.94
C LYS A 222 17.70 -14.16 -14.03
N LYS A 223 18.20 -13.89 -15.24
CA LYS A 223 19.29 -12.94 -15.46
C LYS A 223 18.88 -11.51 -15.04
N ILE A 224 17.73 -11.04 -15.51
CA ILE A 224 17.23 -9.68 -15.21
C ILE A 224 17.02 -9.49 -13.71
N ILE A 225 16.38 -10.44 -13.02
CA ILE A 225 16.20 -10.41 -11.55
C ILE A 225 17.55 -10.36 -10.83
N THR A 226 18.54 -11.14 -11.28
CA THR A 226 19.87 -11.18 -10.67
C THR A 226 20.60 -9.84 -10.81
N GLU A 227 20.57 -9.24 -12.01
CA GLU A 227 21.22 -7.95 -12.28
C GLU A 227 20.51 -6.77 -11.58
N LEU A 228 19.18 -6.77 -11.54
CA LEU A 228 18.42 -5.76 -10.79
C LEU A 228 18.63 -5.88 -9.28
N ARG A 229 18.63 -7.10 -8.70
CA ARG A 229 19.01 -7.33 -7.29
C ARG A 229 20.42 -6.79 -7.01
N ALA A 230 21.38 -7.04 -7.90
CA ALA A 230 22.75 -6.56 -7.74
C ALA A 230 22.84 -5.03 -7.78
N ARG A 231 22.12 -4.35 -8.70
CA ARG A 231 22.05 -2.88 -8.72
C ARG A 231 21.44 -2.31 -7.43
N VAL A 232 20.27 -2.81 -7.00
CA VAL A 232 19.60 -2.35 -5.76
C VAL A 232 20.46 -2.61 -4.51
N SER A 233 21.35 -3.62 -4.53
CA SER A 233 22.25 -3.93 -3.41
C SER A 233 23.56 -3.12 -3.41
N LYS A 234 23.91 -2.45 -4.53
CA LYS A 234 25.21 -1.79 -4.73
C LYS A 234 25.22 -0.36 -4.19
N ASP A 235 24.19 0.41 -4.52
CA ASP A 235 24.03 1.81 -4.13
C ASP A 235 22.53 2.17 -4.10
N ASN A 236 22.21 3.34 -3.54
CA ASN A 236 20.82 3.80 -3.43
C ASN A 236 20.38 4.66 -4.64
N GLN A 237 21.06 4.53 -5.79
CA GLN A 237 20.66 5.28 -6.98
C GLN A 237 19.26 4.85 -7.45
N PRO A 238 18.44 5.78 -7.98
CA PRO A 238 17.23 5.40 -8.69
C PRO A 238 17.55 4.44 -9.83
N ILE A 239 16.62 3.52 -10.16
CA ILE A 239 16.73 2.61 -11.29
C ILE A 239 15.50 2.77 -12.18
N ARG A 240 15.71 3.12 -13.44
CA ARG A 240 14.63 3.24 -14.43
C ARG A 240 14.58 2.00 -15.30
N VAL A 241 13.60 1.13 -15.07
CA VAL A 241 13.45 -0.10 -15.88
C VAL A 241 12.60 0.20 -17.11
N ILE A 242 13.18 0.01 -18.29
CA ILE A 242 12.54 0.27 -19.58
C ILE A 242 12.21 -1.07 -20.24
N ALA A 243 10.99 -1.22 -20.71
CA ALA A 243 10.56 -2.38 -21.48
C ALA A 243 9.42 -2.02 -22.45
N PRO A 244 9.19 -2.82 -23.50
CA PRO A 244 8.01 -2.74 -24.36
C PRO A 244 6.70 -2.78 -23.57
N SER A 245 5.60 -2.32 -24.19
CA SER A 245 4.27 -2.50 -23.61
C SER A 245 3.93 -3.98 -23.45
N ARG A 246 3.13 -4.32 -22.43
CA ARG A 246 2.64 -5.69 -22.14
C ARG A 246 3.73 -6.75 -21.85
N SER A 247 5.01 -6.37 -21.78
CA SER A 247 6.21 -7.15 -21.43
C SER A 247 6.27 -7.79 -20.03
N GLY A 248 5.15 -7.90 -19.31
CA GLY A 248 5.11 -8.52 -17.97
C GLY A 248 5.86 -7.78 -16.85
N LEU A 249 6.52 -6.64 -17.13
CA LEU A 249 7.44 -5.97 -16.18
C LEU A 249 6.83 -5.65 -14.80
N SER A 250 5.52 -5.37 -14.69
CA SER A 250 4.84 -5.23 -13.39
C SER A 250 4.95 -6.50 -12.52
N ARG A 251 4.84 -7.68 -13.13
CA ARG A 251 5.01 -8.96 -12.43
C ARG A 251 6.47 -9.23 -12.13
N LEU A 252 7.39 -8.88 -13.03
CA LEU A 252 8.82 -9.02 -12.81
C LEU A 252 9.31 -8.20 -11.59
N LEU A 253 8.79 -6.98 -11.42
CA LEU A 253 9.08 -6.16 -10.24
C LEU A 253 8.44 -6.69 -8.94
N PHE A 254 7.29 -7.37 -9.02
CA PHE A 254 6.70 -8.06 -7.87
C PHE A 254 7.55 -9.26 -7.42
N GLU A 255 8.03 -10.07 -8.35
CA GLU A 255 8.86 -11.25 -8.08
C GLU A 255 10.33 -10.90 -7.76
N LEU A 256 10.73 -9.63 -7.93
CA LEU A 256 12.13 -9.18 -7.90
C LEU A 256 12.90 -9.65 -6.65
N PHE A 257 12.30 -9.71 -5.46
CA PHE A 257 12.97 -10.16 -4.23
C PHE A 257 12.43 -11.48 -3.64
N ARG A 258 11.42 -12.07 -4.28
CA ARG A 258 10.74 -13.32 -3.86
C ARG A 258 11.56 -14.56 -4.22
N LYS A 259 11.29 -15.69 -3.55
CA LYS A 259 11.87 -16.99 -3.95
C LYS A 259 11.32 -17.44 -5.30
N ASN A 260 12.20 -17.68 -6.28
CA ASN A 260 11.82 -18.18 -7.60
C ASN A 260 12.90 -19.13 -8.13
N GLY A 261 12.58 -20.42 -8.33
CA GLY A 261 13.57 -21.44 -8.68
C GLY A 261 14.70 -21.53 -7.65
N ASP A 262 15.94 -21.41 -8.11
CA ASP A 262 17.16 -21.31 -7.29
C ASP A 262 17.50 -19.87 -6.83
N LEU A 263 16.72 -18.86 -7.24
CA LEU A 263 16.85 -17.51 -6.70
C LEU A 263 16.21 -17.44 -5.31
N GLU A 264 17.04 -17.60 -4.27
CA GLU A 264 16.61 -17.49 -2.87
C GLU A 264 16.02 -16.12 -2.52
N GLU A 265 15.16 -16.11 -1.50
CA GLU A 265 14.42 -14.93 -1.08
C GLU A 265 15.30 -13.84 -0.43
N LYS A 266 14.90 -12.58 -0.56
CA LYS A 266 15.53 -11.43 0.09
C LYS A 266 14.56 -10.71 1.01
N LEU A 267 14.22 -11.38 2.12
CA LEU A 267 13.29 -10.91 3.16
C LEU A 267 13.58 -9.47 3.63
N GLU A 268 14.86 -9.09 3.75
CA GLU A 268 15.25 -7.72 4.11
C GLU A 268 14.70 -6.66 3.16
N TYR A 269 14.76 -6.91 1.84
CA TYR A 269 14.20 -5.98 0.85
C TYR A 269 12.69 -6.12 0.74
N LEU A 270 12.12 -7.33 0.80
CA LEU A 270 10.68 -7.57 0.74
C LEU A 270 9.92 -6.79 1.82
N ASN A 271 10.37 -6.90 3.08
CA ASN A 271 9.74 -6.20 4.21
C ASN A 271 9.91 -4.67 4.16
N ARG A 272 10.70 -4.17 3.20
CA ARG A 272 10.98 -2.75 2.94
C ARG A 272 10.41 -2.24 1.61
N ILE A 273 9.63 -3.03 0.86
CA ILE A 273 8.97 -2.55 -0.38
C ILE A 273 7.78 -1.65 -0.03
N ILE A 274 7.75 -0.49 -0.67
CA ILE A 274 6.60 0.40 -0.80
C ILE A 274 6.25 0.47 -2.30
N TYR A 275 5.04 0.07 -2.67
CA TYR A 275 4.58 -0.04 -4.07
C TYR A 275 3.47 0.96 -4.36
N HIS A 276 3.40 1.47 -5.60
CA HIS A 276 2.23 2.19 -6.10
C HIS A 276 2.02 1.96 -7.61
N ASP A 277 0.76 1.85 -8.01
CA ASP A 277 0.32 1.75 -9.41
C ASP A 277 -0.39 3.06 -9.77
N TYR A 278 0.28 3.93 -10.54
CA TYR A 278 -0.29 5.22 -10.97
C TYR A 278 -1.51 5.07 -11.90
N ASN A 279 -1.72 3.89 -12.50
CA ASN A 279 -2.92 3.54 -13.26
C ASN A 279 -3.91 2.71 -12.43
N GLY A 280 -3.62 2.48 -11.14
CA GLY A 280 -4.34 1.57 -10.24
C GLY A 280 -5.72 2.07 -9.82
N ALA A 281 -6.47 1.23 -9.10
CA ALA A 281 -7.74 1.61 -8.46
C ALA A 281 -7.57 2.52 -7.23
N PHE A 282 -6.32 2.91 -6.95
CA PHE A 282 -5.91 3.87 -5.91
C PHE A 282 -5.14 5.04 -6.54
N ASP A 283 -5.49 5.43 -7.77
CA ASP A 283 -4.83 6.53 -8.47
C ASP A 283 -5.09 7.89 -7.78
N GLY A 284 -4.06 8.73 -7.70
CA GLY A 284 -4.15 9.98 -6.95
C GLY A 284 -2.83 10.74 -6.80
N ASP A 285 -2.88 11.86 -6.06
CA ASP A 285 -1.69 12.64 -5.75
C ASP A 285 -0.93 12.12 -4.52
N ILE A 286 0.05 11.25 -4.78
CA ILE A 286 0.95 10.70 -3.74
C ILE A 286 2.03 11.67 -3.26
N SER A 287 2.07 12.94 -3.72
CA SER A 287 3.15 13.89 -3.39
C SER A 287 3.33 14.07 -1.88
N ARG A 288 2.23 14.02 -1.09
CA ARG A 288 2.27 14.08 0.38
C ARG A 288 2.92 12.84 0.99
N ASN A 289 2.54 11.65 0.52
CA ASN A 289 3.05 10.37 1.01
C ASN A 289 4.54 10.21 0.64
N LEU A 290 4.94 10.61 -0.56
CA LEU A 290 6.34 10.64 -1.00
C LEU A 290 7.19 11.60 -0.17
N ALA A 291 6.68 12.81 0.13
CA ALA A 291 7.35 13.76 1.01
C ALA A 291 7.46 13.24 2.45
N PHE A 292 6.44 12.52 2.95
CA PHE A 292 6.49 11.85 4.24
C PHE A 292 7.59 10.78 4.30
N ILE A 293 7.63 9.84 3.34
CA ILE A 293 8.67 8.79 3.32
C ILE A 293 10.06 9.42 3.20
N LYS A 294 10.26 10.42 2.32
CA LYS A 294 11.54 11.15 2.22
C LYS A 294 11.94 11.80 3.55
N LYS A 295 10.99 12.40 4.28
CA LYS A 295 11.25 12.99 5.60
C LYS A 295 11.65 11.95 6.65
N GLN A 296 11.03 10.77 6.64
CA GLN A 296 11.41 9.66 7.53
C GLN A 296 12.77 9.04 7.17
N ASN A 297 13.18 9.14 5.90
CA ASN A 297 14.45 8.64 5.37
C ASN A 297 14.78 7.21 5.82
N LEU A 298 13.75 6.34 5.82
CA LEU A 298 13.91 4.92 6.13
C LEU A 298 14.57 4.20 4.96
N ASP A 299 15.31 3.14 5.26
CA ASP A 299 15.78 2.21 4.23
C ASP A 299 14.56 1.53 3.61
N SER A 300 14.34 1.74 2.31
CA SER A 300 13.10 1.31 1.63
C SER A 300 13.33 1.12 0.14
N VAL A 301 12.56 0.23 -0.49
CA VAL A 301 12.53 0.05 -1.94
C VAL A 301 11.20 0.59 -2.45
N LEU A 302 11.23 1.74 -3.12
CA LEU A 302 10.04 2.45 -3.58
C LEU A 302 9.79 2.10 -5.05
N ILE A 303 8.78 1.28 -5.34
CA ILE A 303 8.42 0.84 -6.69
C ILE A 303 7.24 1.68 -7.20
N LEU A 304 7.47 2.52 -8.21
CA LEU A 304 6.45 3.35 -8.84
C LEU A 304 6.10 2.79 -10.23
N ASP A 305 5.08 1.93 -10.26
CA ASP A 305 4.54 1.36 -11.49
C ASP A 305 3.65 2.39 -12.23
N ASN A 306 3.68 2.32 -13.56
CA ASN A 306 2.91 3.15 -14.48
C ASN A 306 3.08 4.66 -14.28
N CYS A 307 4.20 5.09 -13.71
CA CYS A 307 4.48 6.50 -13.45
C CYS A 307 4.40 7.33 -14.76
N PRO A 308 3.68 8.47 -14.78
CA PRO A 308 3.65 9.35 -15.94
C PRO A 308 5.07 9.80 -16.29
N GLU A 309 5.49 9.60 -17.55
CA GLU A 309 6.87 9.83 -18.02
C GLU A 309 7.40 11.23 -17.61
N GLN A 310 6.55 12.27 -17.66
CA GLN A 310 6.91 13.66 -17.30
C GLN A 310 7.18 13.88 -15.79
N LYS A 311 6.94 12.88 -14.94
CA LYS A 311 7.23 12.92 -13.50
C LYS A 311 8.51 12.17 -13.13
N ILE A 312 9.01 11.28 -14.00
CA ILE A 312 10.05 10.30 -13.65
C ILE A 312 11.36 11.00 -13.29
N GLU A 313 11.88 11.87 -14.15
CA GLU A 313 13.13 12.62 -13.91
C GLU A 313 13.12 13.37 -12.57
N LYS A 314 12.04 14.13 -12.31
CA LYS A 314 11.86 14.88 -11.06
C LYS A 314 11.76 13.99 -9.82
N LEU A 315 11.24 12.77 -9.95
CA LEU A 315 11.21 11.79 -8.86
C LEU A 315 12.60 11.17 -8.62
N GLU A 316 13.36 10.93 -9.69
CA GLU A 316 14.74 10.46 -9.61
C GLU A 316 15.65 11.51 -8.94
N GLU A 317 15.54 12.79 -9.32
CA GLU A 317 16.15 13.93 -8.61
C GLU A 317 15.70 14.01 -7.14
N GLN A 318 14.41 13.80 -6.87
CA GLN A 318 13.85 13.87 -5.52
C GLN A 318 14.41 12.76 -4.60
N PHE A 319 14.76 11.59 -5.11
CA PHE A 319 15.23 10.45 -4.29
C PHE A 319 16.72 10.13 -4.43
N PHE A 320 17.45 10.85 -5.30
CA PHE A 320 18.92 10.81 -5.38
C PHE A 320 19.57 11.00 -4.00
N ASP A 321 20.59 10.17 -3.72
CA ASP A 321 21.35 10.10 -2.46
C ASP A 321 20.52 9.95 -1.16
N SER A 322 19.27 9.46 -1.27
CA SER A 322 18.45 9.11 -0.10
C SER A 322 18.68 7.66 0.36
N LYS A 323 18.04 7.23 1.46
CA LYS A 323 17.96 5.81 1.83
C LYS A 323 16.86 5.03 1.08
N ILE A 324 16.17 5.68 0.14
CA ILE A 324 15.01 5.14 -0.56
C ILE A 324 15.43 4.78 -1.98
N ARG A 325 15.50 3.48 -2.26
CA ARG A 325 15.88 2.92 -3.55
C ARG A 325 14.67 2.99 -4.48
N LEU A 326 14.60 4.05 -5.27
CA LEU A 326 13.53 4.28 -6.23
C LEU A 326 13.67 3.34 -7.44
N ILE A 327 12.61 2.61 -7.78
CA ILE A 327 12.49 1.85 -9.02
C ILE A 327 11.29 2.41 -9.80
N THR A 328 11.56 2.97 -10.97
CA THR A 328 10.54 3.49 -11.89
C THR A 328 10.41 2.57 -13.11
N LYS A 329 9.27 2.65 -13.80
CA LYS A 329 9.07 2.04 -15.12
C LYS A 329 8.87 3.13 -16.17
N SER A 330 9.49 2.94 -17.34
CA SER A 330 9.29 3.80 -18.52
C SER A 330 9.11 2.95 -19.79
N ARG A 331 8.52 3.52 -20.84
CA ARG A 331 8.46 2.91 -22.17
C ARG A 331 9.53 3.43 -23.13
N LYS A 332 10.33 4.42 -22.74
CA LYS A 332 11.29 5.11 -23.62
C LYS A 332 12.63 5.30 -22.92
N SER A 333 13.70 4.85 -23.59
CA SER A 333 15.07 5.20 -23.19
C SER A 333 15.36 6.67 -23.51
N GLN A 334 16.04 7.34 -22.58
CA GLN A 334 16.70 8.64 -22.76
C GLN A 334 18.23 8.47 -22.78
N ASN A 335 18.74 7.24 -22.68
CA ASN A 335 20.13 6.87 -22.46
C ASN A 335 20.72 7.39 -21.13
N ALA A 336 19.88 7.55 -20.11
CA ALA A 336 20.33 7.94 -18.77
C ALA A 336 21.08 6.78 -18.06
N SER A 337 22.07 7.09 -17.23
CA SER A 337 22.97 6.10 -16.61
C SER A 337 22.30 5.18 -15.59
N ASN A 338 21.11 5.53 -15.12
CA ASN A 338 20.26 4.74 -14.23
C ASN A 338 19.36 3.73 -14.96
N GLU A 339 19.37 3.71 -16.29
CA GLU A 339 18.49 2.86 -17.09
C GLU A 339 18.87 1.37 -17.02
N TYR A 340 17.86 0.51 -16.93
CA TYR A 340 17.96 -0.92 -17.20
C TYR A 340 16.98 -1.25 -18.35
N VAL A 341 17.52 -1.54 -19.53
CA VAL A 341 16.72 -1.77 -20.74
C VAL A 341 16.48 -3.26 -20.95
N ILE A 342 15.21 -3.64 -21.07
CA ILE A 342 14.74 -4.93 -21.55
C ILE A 342 14.25 -4.71 -22.99
N SER A 343 14.88 -5.36 -23.96
CA SER A 343 14.60 -5.20 -25.39
C SER A 343 13.40 -6.04 -25.85
N GLU A 344 12.88 -5.75 -27.05
CA GLU A 344 11.83 -6.58 -27.68
C GLU A 344 12.28 -8.02 -27.91
N SER A 345 13.55 -8.22 -28.28
CA SER A 345 14.16 -9.55 -28.37
C SER A 345 14.19 -10.29 -27.03
N ASP A 346 14.41 -9.59 -25.91
CA ASP A 346 14.39 -10.21 -24.57
C ASP A 346 12.96 -10.63 -24.19
N VAL A 347 11.95 -9.84 -24.58
CA VAL A 347 10.53 -10.19 -24.37
C VAL A 347 10.11 -11.37 -25.24
N LEU A 348 10.58 -11.46 -26.49
CA LEU A 348 10.34 -12.62 -27.35
C LEU A 348 11.01 -13.89 -26.79
N GLU A 349 12.26 -13.81 -26.33
CA GLU A 349 12.98 -14.90 -25.64
C GLU A 349 12.16 -15.40 -24.43
N MET A 350 11.67 -14.48 -23.59
CA MET A 350 10.78 -14.81 -22.46
C MET A 350 9.46 -15.46 -22.89
N CYS A 351 8.83 -14.99 -23.96
CA CYS A 351 7.59 -15.58 -24.47
C CYS A 351 7.79 -17.01 -25.00
N VAL A 352 8.92 -17.28 -25.67
CA VAL A 352 9.26 -18.60 -26.21
C VAL A 352 9.49 -19.60 -25.07
N GLU A 353 10.35 -19.26 -24.09
CA GLU A 353 10.59 -20.10 -22.90
C GLU A 353 9.30 -20.40 -22.10
N ILE A 354 8.32 -19.47 -22.12
CA ILE A 354 7.03 -19.67 -21.46
C ILE A 354 6.10 -20.58 -22.28
N LEU A 355 6.03 -20.41 -23.61
CA LEU A 355 5.19 -21.24 -24.49
C LEU A 355 5.71 -22.69 -24.59
N GLU A 356 7.02 -22.91 -24.49
CA GLU A 356 7.62 -24.25 -24.45
C GLU A 356 7.14 -25.13 -23.28
N THR A 357 6.49 -24.55 -22.26
CA THR A 357 5.84 -25.34 -21.18
C THR A 357 4.62 -26.15 -21.64
N LYS A 358 4.05 -25.82 -22.81
CA LYS A 358 2.89 -26.52 -23.42
C LYS A 358 3.10 -26.89 -24.89
N PHE A 359 3.77 -26.04 -25.67
CA PHE A 359 3.92 -26.17 -27.12
C PHE A 359 5.32 -26.66 -27.52
N SER A 360 5.46 -27.23 -28.72
CA SER A 360 6.79 -27.56 -29.26
C SER A 360 7.59 -26.29 -29.58
N TYR A 361 8.92 -26.35 -29.50
CA TYR A 361 9.84 -25.22 -29.75
C TYR A 361 9.46 -24.39 -30.99
N ASN A 362 9.27 -25.04 -32.14
CA ASN A 362 8.92 -24.35 -33.39
C ASN A 362 7.60 -23.56 -33.27
N LYS A 363 6.59 -24.16 -32.60
CA LYS A 363 5.28 -23.54 -32.40
C LYS A 363 5.29 -22.44 -31.34
N ALA A 364 6.13 -22.60 -30.31
CA ALA A 364 6.41 -21.55 -29.33
C ALA A 364 7.05 -20.31 -29.98
N VAL A 365 8.01 -20.52 -30.89
CA VAL A 365 8.63 -19.44 -31.69
C VAL A 365 7.62 -18.80 -32.65
N GLU A 366 6.80 -19.58 -33.35
CA GLU A 366 5.72 -19.10 -34.22
C GLU A 366 4.76 -18.18 -33.46
N LEU A 367 4.13 -18.70 -32.39
CA LEU A 367 3.17 -17.98 -31.57
C LEU A 367 3.79 -16.75 -30.88
N ALA A 368 5.02 -16.83 -30.35
CA ALA A 368 5.67 -15.67 -29.71
C ALA A 368 5.85 -14.47 -30.67
N ASN A 369 6.18 -14.76 -31.94
CA ASN A 369 6.33 -13.74 -32.97
C ASN A 369 4.99 -13.17 -33.42
N GLU A 370 3.98 -14.00 -33.68
CA GLU A 370 2.63 -13.54 -34.06
C GLU A 370 1.96 -12.72 -32.94
N LEU A 371 2.17 -13.13 -31.68
CA LEU A 371 1.72 -12.41 -30.48
C LEU A 371 2.57 -11.17 -30.15
N LYS A 372 3.67 -10.93 -30.88
CA LYS A 372 4.57 -9.76 -30.75
C LYS A 372 5.00 -9.48 -29.31
N GLY A 373 5.37 -10.53 -28.56
CA GLY A 373 5.79 -10.39 -27.17
C GLY A 373 4.68 -10.05 -26.16
N ASN A 374 3.38 -10.10 -26.54
CA ASN A 374 2.27 -9.81 -25.63
C ASN A 374 2.08 -10.95 -24.60
N LEU A 375 2.75 -10.84 -23.45
CA LEU A 375 2.73 -11.86 -22.41
C LEU A 375 1.33 -12.17 -21.84
N LYS A 376 0.35 -11.28 -21.97
CA LYS A 376 -1.05 -11.56 -21.58
C LYS A 376 -1.66 -12.68 -22.44
N LYS A 377 -1.50 -12.59 -23.77
CA LYS A 377 -1.97 -13.62 -24.72
C LYS A 377 -1.15 -14.91 -24.61
N VAL A 378 0.15 -14.80 -24.36
CA VAL A 378 1.02 -15.97 -24.13
C VAL A 378 0.59 -16.77 -22.91
N ILE A 379 0.36 -16.12 -21.77
CA ILE A 379 -0.11 -16.82 -20.56
C ILE A 379 -1.49 -17.46 -20.79
N LEU A 380 -2.41 -16.81 -21.52
CA LEU A 380 -3.71 -17.43 -21.81
C LEU A 380 -3.62 -18.63 -22.76
N ASN A 381 -2.66 -18.63 -23.70
CA ASN A 381 -2.39 -19.80 -24.56
C ASN A 381 -2.00 -21.06 -23.77
N LEU A 382 -1.46 -20.92 -22.55
CA LEU A 382 -1.10 -22.04 -21.68
C LEU A 382 -2.30 -22.76 -21.06
N SER A 383 -3.50 -22.18 -21.09
CA SER A 383 -4.70 -22.82 -20.55
C SER A 383 -4.99 -24.15 -21.25
N GLU A 384 -5.32 -25.19 -20.49
CA GLU A 384 -5.72 -26.51 -21.01
C GLU A 384 -6.97 -26.45 -21.90
N LYS A 385 -7.76 -25.37 -21.80
CA LYS A 385 -8.94 -25.15 -22.67
C LYS A 385 -8.58 -24.56 -24.04
N VAL A 386 -7.44 -23.89 -24.18
CA VAL A 386 -6.99 -23.32 -25.46
C VAL A 386 -6.39 -24.42 -26.34
N SER A 387 -6.77 -24.44 -27.62
CA SER A 387 -6.42 -25.47 -28.60
C SER A 387 -4.91 -25.77 -28.66
N SER A 388 -4.55 -27.01 -29.02
CA SER A 388 -3.16 -27.48 -29.14
C SER A 388 -2.32 -26.72 -30.16
N GLU A 389 -2.94 -26.01 -31.11
CA GLU A 389 -2.30 -25.10 -32.07
C GLU A 389 -2.11 -23.67 -31.54
N GLY A 390 -2.58 -23.37 -30.32
CA GLY A 390 -2.66 -22.01 -29.79
C GLY A 390 -3.68 -21.13 -30.53
N GLN A 391 -3.76 -19.86 -30.15
CA GLN A 391 -4.59 -18.83 -30.78
C GLN A 391 -3.94 -17.44 -30.62
N THR A 392 -4.14 -16.57 -31.60
CA THR A 392 -3.57 -15.20 -31.63
C THR A 392 -4.60 -14.07 -31.57
N SER A 393 -5.85 -14.35 -32.00
CA SER A 393 -7.02 -13.51 -31.74
C SER A 393 -7.32 -13.45 -30.23
N SER A 394 -7.54 -12.25 -29.67
CA SER A 394 -7.97 -12.15 -28.26
C SER A 394 -9.33 -12.80 -28.06
N LEU A 395 -10.25 -12.60 -29.01
CA LEU A 395 -11.61 -13.08 -28.91
C LEU A 395 -11.69 -14.61 -28.90
N GLU A 396 -10.89 -15.28 -29.74
CA GLU A 396 -10.87 -16.75 -29.76
C GLU A 396 -10.16 -17.35 -28.54
N LEU A 397 -9.12 -16.70 -28.02
CA LEU A 397 -8.53 -17.06 -26.73
C LEU A 397 -9.54 -16.95 -25.59
N ILE A 398 -10.29 -15.84 -25.52
CA ILE A 398 -11.32 -15.59 -24.50
C ILE A 398 -12.45 -16.63 -24.60
N LYS A 399 -12.97 -16.90 -25.81
CA LYS A 399 -14.00 -17.93 -26.05
C LYS A 399 -13.56 -19.31 -25.58
N GLN A 400 -12.34 -19.73 -25.93
CA GLN A 400 -11.80 -21.03 -25.54
C GLN A 400 -11.60 -21.10 -24.02
N GLU A 401 -11.13 -20.03 -23.38
CA GLU A 401 -10.95 -19.99 -21.92
C GLU A 401 -12.26 -20.09 -21.14
N ILE A 402 -13.31 -19.37 -21.52
CA ILE A 402 -14.59 -19.47 -20.77
C ILE A 402 -15.37 -20.73 -21.15
N GLY A 403 -15.24 -21.19 -22.41
CA GLY A 403 -15.99 -22.31 -22.97
C GLY A 403 -17.39 -21.91 -23.44
N GLN A 404 -17.91 -22.60 -24.46
CA GLN A 404 -19.09 -22.15 -25.22
C GLN A 404 -20.32 -21.84 -24.36
N GLY A 405 -20.66 -22.67 -23.37
CA GLY A 405 -21.82 -22.40 -22.51
C GLY A 405 -21.74 -21.08 -21.72
N ASN A 406 -20.53 -20.60 -21.41
CA ASN A 406 -20.34 -19.27 -20.81
C ASN A 406 -20.35 -18.15 -21.86
N VAL A 407 -19.98 -18.42 -23.11
CA VAL A 407 -20.20 -17.51 -24.25
C VAL A 407 -21.70 -17.29 -24.47
N ASP A 408 -22.47 -18.39 -24.46
CA ASP A 408 -23.92 -18.40 -24.64
C ASP A 408 -24.65 -17.66 -23.50
N ASN A 409 -24.13 -17.76 -22.27
CA ASN A 409 -24.56 -16.96 -21.10
C ASN A 409 -24.06 -15.49 -21.12
N GLY A 410 -23.67 -14.94 -22.28
CA GLY A 410 -23.34 -13.52 -22.44
C GLY A 410 -22.00 -13.05 -21.84
N ALA A 411 -21.13 -13.94 -21.35
CA ALA A 411 -19.93 -13.53 -20.62
C ALA A 411 -18.91 -12.71 -21.44
N ILE A 412 -18.89 -12.87 -22.77
CA ILE A 412 -18.07 -12.02 -23.66
C ILE A 412 -18.64 -10.61 -23.76
N GLU A 413 -19.96 -10.47 -23.82
CA GLU A 413 -20.59 -9.15 -23.84
C GLU A 413 -20.35 -8.43 -22.51
N LEU A 414 -20.46 -9.13 -21.38
CA LEU A 414 -20.16 -8.57 -20.06
C LEU A 414 -18.68 -8.17 -19.93
N LEU A 415 -17.74 -9.03 -20.37
CA LEU A 415 -16.32 -8.69 -20.41
C LEU A 415 -16.05 -7.46 -21.30
N THR A 416 -16.72 -7.36 -22.45
CA THR A 416 -16.60 -6.23 -23.37
C THR A 416 -17.15 -4.95 -22.75
N ASN A 417 -18.35 -4.99 -22.17
CA ASN A 417 -18.97 -3.82 -21.54
C ASN A 417 -18.21 -3.36 -20.29
N ILE A 418 -17.63 -4.28 -19.49
CA ILE A 418 -16.71 -3.92 -18.39
C ILE A 418 -15.42 -3.27 -18.94
N SER A 419 -14.88 -3.75 -20.07
CA SER A 419 -13.65 -3.17 -20.67
C SER A 419 -13.78 -1.70 -21.04
N LEU A 420 -15.00 -1.20 -21.25
CA LEU A 420 -15.29 0.20 -21.54
C LEU A 420 -14.98 1.13 -20.36
N PHE A 421 -14.82 0.60 -19.15
CA PHE A 421 -14.57 1.38 -17.93
C PHE A 421 -13.20 1.04 -17.34
N LYS A 422 -12.35 2.06 -17.11
CA LYS A 422 -11.02 1.90 -16.49
C LYS A 422 -11.05 1.09 -15.19
N TYR A 423 -12.11 1.27 -14.40
CA TYR A 423 -12.48 0.49 -13.22
C TYR A 423 -14.01 0.49 -13.06
N LEU A 424 -14.59 -0.64 -12.69
CA LEU A 424 -16.00 -0.76 -12.28
C LEU A 424 -16.06 -1.15 -10.80
N GLY A 425 -16.79 -0.38 -9.99
CA GLY A 425 -17.05 -0.71 -8.59
C GLY A 425 -17.91 -1.97 -8.45
N PHE A 426 -17.48 -2.92 -7.61
CA PHE A 426 -18.03 -4.26 -7.54
C PHE A 426 -18.47 -4.67 -6.12
N ARG A 427 -17.87 -4.12 -5.06
CA ARG A 427 -18.17 -4.48 -3.66
C ARG A 427 -18.17 -3.27 -2.71
N HIS A 428 -18.65 -3.51 -1.49
CA HIS A 428 -18.69 -2.56 -0.37
C HIS A 428 -19.24 -1.18 -0.78
N GLY A 429 -18.48 -0.10 -0.58
CA GLY A 429 -18.93 1.27 -0.88
C GLY A 429 -19.20 1.54 -2.37
N HIS A 430 -18.72 0.68 -3.27
CA HIS A 430 -18.73 0.89 -4.71
C HIS A 430 -19.73 0.01 -5.48
N GLU A 431 -20.54 -0.82 -4.81
CA GLU A 431 -21.57 -1.65 -5.45
C GLU A 431 -22.66 -0.83 -6.16
N HIS A 432 -22.83 0.45 -5.81
CA HIS A 432 -23.70 1.40 -6.52
C HIS A 432 -23.22 1.68 -7.96
N GLU A 433 -21.94 1.49 -8.27
CA GLU A 433 -21.42 1.58 -9.63
C GLU A 433 -21.85 0.36 -10.46
N LEU A 434 -21.75 -0.85 -9.90
CA LEU A 434 -22.29 -2.08 -10.51
C LEU A 434 -23.79 -1.97 -10.76
N HIS A 435 -24.56 -1.43 -9.80
CA HIS A 435 -26.00 -1.27 -9.99
C HIS A 435 -26.31 -0.36 -11.18
N ALA A 436 -25.65 0.80 -11.29
CA ALA A 436 -25.84 1.71 -12.42
C ALA A 436 -25.44 1.06 -13.76
N PHE A 437 -24.33 0.32 -13.77
CA PHE A 437 -23.88 -0.45 -14.93
C PHE A 437 -24.91 -1.50 -15.37
N SER A 438 -25.34 -2.39 -14.47
CA SER A 438 -26.26 -3.49 -14.80
C SER A 438 -27.63 -2.98 -15.26
N THR A 439 -28.15 -1.90 -14.66
CA THR A 439 -29.43 -1.29 -15.10
C THR A 439 -29.39 -0.78 -16.55
N LEU A 440 -28.21 -0.44 -17.08
CA LEU A 440 -28.04 0.15 -18.41
C LEU A 440 -27.64 -0.88 -19.49
N PHE A 441 -26.70 -1.77 -19.17
CA PHE A 441 -26.21 -2.79 -20.11
C PHE A 441 -27.00 -4.11 -20.05
N TYR A 442 -27.67 -4.38 -18.93
CA TYR A 442 -28.38 -5.65 -18.64
C TYR A 442 -29.82 -5.42 -18.13
N PRO A 443 -30.66 -4.66 -18.85
CA PRO A 443 -31.99 -4.26 -18.38
C PRO A 443 -32.95 -5.46 -18.29
N GLY A 444 -33.15 -5.98 -17.08
CA GLY A 444 -34.06 -7.09 -16.77
C GLY A 444 -33.38 -8.33 -16.19
N GLU A 445 -32.05 -8.43 -16.30
CA GLU A 445 -31.24 -9.46 -15.64
C GLU A 445 -31.19 -9.25 -14.12
N ASN A 446 -30.99 -10.33 -13.35
CA ASN A 446 -30.77 -10.23 -11.92
C ASN A 446 -29.34 -9.73 -11.61
N MET A 447 -29.19 -8.90 -10.58
CA MET A 447 -27.87 -8.47 -10.11
C MET A 447 -26.96 -9.64 -9.73
N GLU A 448 -27.54 -10.72 -9.19
CA GLU A 448 -26.79 -11.93 -8.83
C GLU A 448 -26.39 -12.78 -10.05
N GLU A 449 -27.13 -12.69 -11.16
CA GLU A 449 -26.75 -13.31 -12.44
C GLU A 449 -25.52 -12.59 -13.02
N VAL A 450 -25.57 -11.25 -13.11
CA VAL A 450 -24.41 -10.42 -13.53
C VAL A 450 -23.19 -10.67 -12.63
N LYS A 451 -23.38 -10.72 -11.30
CA LYS A 451 -22.29 -11.07 -10.34
C LYS A 451 -21.74 -12.47 -10.56
N SER A 452 -22.58 -13.46 -10.88
CA SER A 452 -22.12 -14.83 -11.15
C SER A 452 -21.23 -14.90 -12.40
N ILE A 453 -21.55 -14.12 -13.44
CA ILE A 453 -20.73 -14.04 -14.66
C ILE A 453 -19.42 -13.29 -14.37
N ILE A 454 -19.44 -12.21 -13.56
CA ILE A 454 -18.19 -11.56 -13.09
C ILE A 454 -17.32 -12.53 -12.30
N GLN A 455 -17.91 -13.39 -11.46
CA GLN A 455 -17.18 -14.42 -10.71
C GLN A 455 -16.52 -15.45 -11.65
N ILE A 456 -17.21 -15.90 -12.71
CA ILE A 456 -16.64 -16.75 -13.76
C ILE A 456 -15.46 -16.05 -14.48
N LEU A 457 -15.60 -14.75 -14.80
CA LEU A 457 -14.54 -13.97 -15.44
C LEU A 457 -13.31 -13.72 -14.52
N LEU A 458 -13.52 -13.67 -13.19
CA LEU A 458 -12.46 -13.61 -12.18
C LEU A 458 -11.73 -14.95 -12.05
N GLU A 459 -12.47 -16.07 -12.00
CA GLU A 459 -11.90 -17.43 -11.95
C GLU A 459 -11.05 -17.74 -13.21
N HIS A 460 -11.50 -17.28 -14.37
CA HIS A 460 -10.74 -17.35 -15.63
C HIS A 460 -9.66 -16.26 -15.80
N ASN A 461 -9.39 -15.44 -14.77
CA ASN A 461 -8.35 -14.39 -14.75
C ASN A 461 -8.47 -13.36 -15.91
N LEU A 462 -9.63 -13.28 -16.57
CA LEU A 462 -9.93 -12.34 -17.66
C LEU A 462 -10.27 -10.96 -17.10
N VAL A 463 -10.89 -10.94 -15.92
CA VAL A 463 -11.08 -9.81 -15.03
C VAL A 463 -10.19 -10.02 -13.80
N ILE A 464 -9.69 -8.95 -13.17
CA ILE A 464 -9.08 -9.02 -11.83
C ILE A 464 -9.69 -7.99 -10.88
N GLN A 465 -9.76 -8.37 -9.60
CA GLN A 465 -10.22 -7.51 -8.52
C GLN A 465 -9.05 -6.71 -7.93
N LYS A 466 -9.16 -5.37 -7.93
CA LYS A 466 -8.26 -4.44 -7.22
C LYS A 466 -9.05 -3.73 -6.11
N GLY A 467 -9.06 -4.31 -4.92
CA GLY A 467 -9.85 -3.78 -3.80
C GLY A 467 -11.35 -3.95 -4.04
N ASP A 468 -12.10 -2.86 -3.98
CA ASP A 468 -13.56 -2.86 -4.23
C ASP A 468 -13.93 -2.80 -5.72
N PHE A 469 -12.94 -2.69 -6.61
CA PHE A 469 -13.11 -2.55 -8.05
C PHE A 469 -12.70 -3.80 -8.82
N VAL A 470 -13.31 -4.00 -9.98
CA VAL A 470 -12.86 -4.92 -11.02
C VAL A 470 -12.39 -4.16 -12.26
N HIS A 471 -11.46 -4.75 -13.01
CA HIS A 471 -11.12 -4.30 -14.36
C HIS A 471 -10.69 -5.49 -15.24
N VAL A 472 -10.76 -5.30 -16.56
CA VAL A 472 -10.32 -6.31 -17.52
C VAL A 472 -8.80 -6.44 -17.54
N GLN A 473 -8.31 -7.67 -17.52
CA GLN A 473 -6.88 -7.99 -17.57
C GLN A 473 -6.39 -8.27 -18.99
N ILE A 474 -7.13 -9.01 -19.82
CA ILE A 474 -6.72 -9.36 -21.20
C ILE A 474 -7.16 -8.30 -22.22
N ASP A 475 -6.24 -7.89 -23.10
CA ASP A 475 -6.44 -7.07 -24.32
C ASP A 475 -7.67 -6.14 -24.35
N GLU A 476 -7.83 -5.38 -23.27
CA GLU A 476 -8.84 -4.35 -23.03
C GLU A 476 -8.91 -3.36 -24.20
N GLU A 477 -7.76 -3.01 -24.79
CA GLU A 477 -7.65 -2.10 -25.93
C GLU A 477 -8.14 -2.70 -27.27
N GLU A 478 -8.39 -4.01 -27.34
CA GLU A 478 -8.99 -4.71 -28.50
C GLU A 478 -10.52 -4.80 -28.34
N LEU A 479 -11.00 -5.08 -27.12
CA LEU A 479 -12.43 -5.11 -26.79
C LEU A 479 -13.09 -3.72 -26.89
N VAL A 480 -12.47 -2.69 -26.31
CA VAL A 480 -12.92 -1.29 -26.43
C VAL A 480 -12.91 -0.83 -27.88
N TYR A 481 -11.91 -1.25 -28.66
CA TYR A 481 -11.82 -0.94 -30.09
C TYR A 481 -13.01 -1.51 -30.88
N GLU A 482 -13.31 -2.80 -30.79
CA GLU A 482 -14.41 -3.41 -31.56
C GLU A 482 -15.79 -2.87 -31.15
N TRP A 483 -15.98 -2.47 -29.89
CA TRP A 483 -17.20 -1.80 -29.42
C TRP A 483 -17.38 -0.41 -30.07
N TRP A 484 -16.33 0.42 -30.06
CA TRP A 484 -16.35 1.79 -30.60
C TRP A 484 -16.31 1.89 -32.13
N LYS A 485 -15.66 0.93 -32.78
CA LYS A 485 -15.64 0.74 -34.24
C LYS A 485 -17.05 0.62 -34.81
N ASN A 486 -17.93 -0.08 -34.10
CA ASN A 486 -19.31 -0.36 -34.49
C ASN A 486 -20.31 0.32 -33.51
N ILE A 487 -20.08 1.58 -33.14
CA ILE A 487 -21.01 2.35 -32.30
C ILE A 487 -22.19 2.89 -33.11
N ASP A 488 -23.39 2.73 -32.56
CA ASP A 488 -24.67 3.10 -33.15
C ASP A 488 -25.46 4.06 -32.22
N ALA A 489 -26.65 4.48 -32.66
CA ALA A 489 -27.48 5.42 -31.90
C ALA A 489 -27.95 4.87 -30.54
N ALA A 490 -28.24 3.56 -30.43
CA ALA A 490 -28.71 2.94 -29.19
C ALA A 490 -27.57 2.81 -28.18
N LYS A 491 -26.37 2.43 -28.63
CA LYS A 491 -25.15 2.45 -27.79
C LYS A 491 -24.83 3.85 -27.26
N ILE A 492 -25.01 4.89 -28.08
CA ILE A 492 -24.85 6.28 -27.62
C ILE A 492 -25.90 6.62 -26.55
N ASP A 493 -27.16 6.20 -26.72
CA ASP A 493 -28.22 6.43 -25.73
C ASP A 493 -27.96 5.72 -24.40
N ILE A 494 -27.46 4.48 -24.41
CA ILE A 494 -27.09 3.70 -23.21
C ILE A 494 -25.99 4.41 -22.39
N ILE A 495 -25.03 5.06 -23.05
CA ILE A 495 -23.98 5.83 -22.35
C ILE A 495 -24.51 7.19 -21.89
N HIS A 496 -25.41 7.83 -22.64
CA HIS A 496 -25.95 9.15 -22.30
C HIS A 496 -26.95 9.11 -21.13
N SER A 497 -27.54 7.95 -20.83
CA SER A 497 -28.36 7.73 -19.63
C SER A 497 -27.55 7.33 -18.38
N LEU A 498 -26.22 7.28 -18.45
CA LEU A 498 -25.36 6.99 -17.29
C LEU A 498 -25.24 8.20 -16.33
N GLU A 499 -26.17 8.27 -15.37
CA GLU A 499 -26.20 9.33 -14.35
C GLU A 499 -24.97 9.34 -13.42
N ASN A 500 -24.29 8.19 -13.26
CA ASN A 500 -23.09 8.07 -12.42
C ASN A 500 -21.89 8.76 -13.09
N ASN A 501 -21.69 10.02 -12.75
CA ASN A 501 -20.63 10.89 -13.25
C ASN A 501 -19.21 10.33 -13.04
N ILE A 502 -18.97 9.51 -12.00
CA ILE A 502 -17.66 8.90 -11.77
C ILE A 502 -17.42 7.79 -12.80
N LEU A 503 -18.42 6.90 -12.97
CA LEU A 503 -18.35 5.80 -13.92
C LEU A 503 -18.31 6.30 -15.37
N LEU A 504 -19.11 7.32 -15.70
CA LEU A 504 -19.08 8.01 -17.01
C LEU A 504 -17.74 8.68 -17.27
N TYR A 505 -17.08 9.27 -16.26
CA TYR A 505 -15.73 9.81 -16.45
C TYR A 505 -14.71 8.69 -16.74
N ARG A 506 -14.76 7.56 -16.03
CA ARG A 506 -13.88 6.41 -16.29
C ARG A 506 -14.10 5.77 -17.66
N PHE A 507 -15.31 5.85 -18.21
CA PHE A 507 -15.61 5.46 -19.60
C PHE A 507 -14.87 6.32 -20.61
N LEU A 508 -14.98 7.64 -20.45
CA LEU A 508 -14.35 8.62 -21.35
C LEU A 508 -12.82 8.57 -21.23
N GLU A 509 -12.28 8.43 -20.01
CA GLU A 509 -10.85 8.22 -19.78
C GLU A 509 -10.35 6.93 -20.46
N GLN A 510 -11.12 5.84 -20.37
CA GLN A 510 -10.77 4.55 -20.98
C GLN A 510 -10.78 4.57 -22.51
N LEU A 511 -11.71 5.29 -23.13
CA LEU A 511 -11.67 5.57 -24.57
C LEU A 511 -10.38 6.32 -24.94
N LEU A 512 -10.06 7.41 -24.24
CA LEU A 512 -8.89 8.24 -24.56
C LEU A 512 -7.56 7.51 -24.32
N LYS A 513 -7.49 6.67 -23.27
CA LYS A 513 -6.39 5.73 -22.99
C LYS A 513 -6.24 4.73 -24.14
N THR A 514 -7.34 4.14 -24.60
CA THR A 514 -7.35 3.17 -25.71
C THR A 514 -6.90 3.81 -27.01
N HIS A 515 -7.51 4.92 -27.44
CA HIS A 515 -7.18 5.56 -28.72
C HIS A 515 -5.70 6.01 -28.81
N LYS A 516 -5.09 6.37 -27.67
CA LYS A 516 -3.67 6.73 -27.57
C LYS A 516 -2.70 5.53 -27.63
N SER A 517 -3.19 4.29 -27.48
CA SER A 517 -2.37 3.06 -27.53
C SER A 517 -2.71 2.15 -28.72
N ASN A 518 -3.96 2.16 -29.17
CA ASN A 518 -4.49 1.46 -30.33
C ASN A 518 -5.45 2.41 -31.08
N LEU A 519 -5.08 2.85 -32.29
CA LEU A 519 -5.83 3.88 -33.01
C LEU A 519 -7.20 3.32 -33.47
N ILE A 520 -8.26 3.68 -32.75
CA ILE A 520 -9.65 3.39 -33.15
C ILE A 520 -9.97 4.18 -34.44
N PRO A 521 -10.13 3.53 -35.61
CA PRO A 521 -10.54 4.20 -36.84
C PRO A 521 -12.00 4.65 -36.73
N SER A 522 -12.38 5.64 -37.54
CA SER A 522 -13.71 6.28 -37.49
C SER A 522 -14.10 6.92 -36.16
N LEU A 523 -13.23 6.97 -35.13
CA LEU A 523 -13.57 7.58 -33.83
C LEU A 523 -13.97 9.06 -33.98
N GLU A 524 -13.23 9.84 -34.77
CA GLU A 524 -13.57 11.22 -35.12
C GLU A 524 -15.01 11.33 -35.65
N HIS A 525 -15.34 10.51 -36.66
CA HIS A 525 -16.69 10.43 -37.25
C HIS A 525 -17.75 9.89 -36.27
N ASN A 526 -17.36 9.19 -35.20
CA ASN A 526 -18.26 8.69 -34.18
C ASN A 526 -18.47 9.68 -33.02
N LEU A 527 -17.55 10.62 -32.83
CA LEU A 527 -17.64 11.72 -31.88
C LEU A 527 -18.36 12.94 -32.46
N PHE A 528 -17.96 13.40 -33.65
CA PHE A 528 -18.38 14.67 -34.25
C PHE A 528 -19.44 14.48 -35.34
N GLY A 529 -20.55 15.22 -35.25
CA GLY A 529 -21.67 15.20 -36.21
C GLY A 529 -23.03 15.26 -35.51
N THR A 530 -24.08 15.62 -36.24
CA THR A 530 -25.42 15.97 -35.68
C THR A 530 -26.09 14.87 -34.86
N ASN A 531 -25.90 13.61 -35.23
CA ASN A 531 -26.41 12.43 -34.49
C ASN A 531 -25.27 11.57 -33.89
N LYS A 532 -24.10 12.18 -33.65
CA LYS A 532 -22.90 11.51 -33.11
C LYS A 532 -22.70 11.85 -31.63
N PHE A 533 -21.76 11.15 -30.97
CA PHE A 533 -21.65 11.09 -29.51
C PHE A 533 -21.67 12.47 -28.82
N LEU A 534 -20.96 13.48 -29.35
CA LEU A 534 -20.94 14.80 -28.71
C LEU A 534 -22.26 15.56 -28.85
N ALA A 535 -22.94 15.49 -30.00
CA ALA A 535 -24.15 16.28 -30.29
C ALA A 535 -25.45 15.60 -29.83
N LYS A 536 -25.52 14.27 -29.92
CA LYS A 536 -26.72 13.50 -29.60
C LYS A 536 -27.12 13.73 -28.14
N ASN A 537 -28.41 13.91 -27.90
CA ASN A 537 -29.01 14.26 -26.61
C ASN A 537 -28.39 15.53 -25.97
N ASN A 538 -27.77 16.41 -26.76
CA ASN A 538 -27.01 17.59 -26.34
C ASN A 538 -25.90 17.29 -25.32
N PHE A 539 -25.22 16.14 -25.41
CA PHE A 539 -24.19 15.72 -24.45
C PHE A 539 -23.10 16.78 -24.21
N TYR A 540 -22.68 17.49 -25.27
CA TYR A 540 -21.76 18.63 -25.21
C TYR A 540 -22.15 19.77 -24.26
N THR A 541 -23.44 19.93 -23.94
CA THR A 541 -23.92 20.95 -22.99
C THR A 541 -23.73 20.53 -21.53
N THR A 542 -23.59 19.22 -21.27
CA THR A 542 -23.37 18.70 -19.91
C THR A 542 -21.96 19.04 -19.42
N ARG A 543 -21.79 19.15 -18.10
CA ARG A 543 -20.47 19.35 -17.48
C ARG A 543 -19.45 18.27 -17.89
N MET A 544 -19.91 17.05 -18.13
CA MET A 544 -19.04 15.95 -18.57
C MET A 544 -18.66 16.09 -20.04
N GLY A 545 -19.62 16.40 -20.93
CA GLY A 545 -19.36 16.65 -22.35
C GLY A 545 -18.44 17.83 -22.59
N GLN A 546 -18.59 18.93 -21.84
CA GLN A 546 -17.66 20.06 -21.87
C GLN A 546 -16.25 19.67 -21.43
N LYS A 547 -16.11 18.87 -20.36
CA LYS A 547 -14.80 18.37 -19.93
C LYS A 547 -14.17 17.49 -21.01
N PHE A 548 -14.94 16.54 -21.54
CA PHE A 548 -14.49 15.61 -22.56
C PHE A 548 -14.09 16.30 -23.87
N LEU A 549 -14.80 17.35 -24.28
CA LEU A 549 -14.44 18.17 -25.42
C LEU A 549 -13.08 18.86 -25.25
N ASN A 550 -12.75 19.30 -24.02
CA ASN A 550 -11.42 19.80 -23.69
C ASN A 550 -10.36 18.67 -23.66
N ASP A 551 -10.69 17.50 -23.11
CA ASP A 551 -9.80 16.32 -23.09
C ASP A 551 -9.51 15.77 -24.51
N LEU A 552 -10.39 16.05 -25.48
CA LEU A 552 -10.24 15.77 -26.92
C LEU A 552 -9.42 16.83 -27.68
N ALA A 553 -9.29 18.06 -27.18
CA ALA A 553 -8.62 19.16 -27.91
C ALA A 553 -7.14 18.86 -28.26
N PRO A 554 -6.34 18.14 -27.44
CA PRO A 554 -4.99 17.70 -27.82
C PRO A 554 -4.93 16.57 -28.85
N ILE A 555 -6.08 16.03 -29.30
CA ILE A 555 -6.20 14.88 -30.21
C ILE A 555 -6.85 15.32 -31.53
N TYR A 556 -7.94 16.08 -31.46
CA TYR A 556 -8.69 16.58 -32.62
C TYR A 556 -8.89 18.11 -32.54
N PRO A 557 -7.81 18.93 -32.54
CA PRO A 557 -7.92 20.37 -32.29
C PRO A 557 -8.83 21.08 -33.28
N GLU A 558 -8.74 20.76 -34.56
CA GLU A 558 -9.57 21.35 -35.63
C GLU A 558 -11.06 20.99 -35.46
N LYS A 559 -11.38 19.73 -35.12
CA LYS A 559 -12.78 19.30 -34.92
C LYS A 559 -13.39 19.83 -33.64
N VAL A 560 -12.60 19.97 -32.58
CA VAL A 560 -13.04 20.67 -31.36
C VAL A 560 -13.34 22.15 -31.66
N LEU A 561 -12.52 22.82 -32.49
CA LEU A 561 -12.77 24.20 -32.91
C LEU A 561 -14.00 24.32 -33.81
N GLU A 562 -14.10 23.54 -34.89
CA GLU A 562 -15.26 23.49 -35.80
C GLU A 562 -16.58 23.28 -35.03
N PHE A 563 -16.58 22.32 -34.10
CA PHE A 563 -17.75 21.97 -33.31
C PHE A 563 -18.11 23.08 -32.31
N SER A 564 -17.11 23.68 -31.64
CA SER A 564 -17.32 24.81 -30.73
C SER A 564 -17.85 26.05 -31.46
N GLU A 565 -17.32 26.36 -32.64
CA GLU A 565 -17.86 27.42 -33.51
C GLU A 565 -19.31 27.14 -33.92
N SER A 566 -19.64 25.89 -34.26
CA SER A 566 -21.01 25.49 -34.62
C SER A 566 -21.99 25.74 -33.47
N ILE A 567 -21.60 25.38 -32.23
CA ILE A 567 -22.38 25.62 -31.01
C ILE A 567 -22.56 27.13 -30.77
N VAL A 568 -21.49 27.93 -30.86
CA VAL A 568 -21.59 29.39 -30.68
C VAL A 568 -22.46 30.02 -31.76
N LYS A 569 -22.36 29.56 -33.01
CA LYS A 569 -23.23 30.03 -34.11
C LYS A 569 -24.69 29.64 -33.90
N SER A 570 -25.00 28.48 -33.32
CA SER A 570 -26.40 28.13 -33.00
C SER A 570 -26.95 28.94 -31.82
N LEU A 571 -26.13 29.27 -30.82
CA LEU A 571 -26.50 30.08 -29.66
C LEU A 571 -26.62 31.59 -29.94
N LEU A 572 -26.11 32.07 -31.10
CA LEU A 572 -26.23 33.47 -31.54
C LEU A 572 -27.33 33.69 -32.59
N ASN A 573 -27.87 32.62 -33.18
CA ASN A 573 -28.85 32.65 -34.27
C ASN A 573 -30.24 32.10 -33.87
N GLY A 574 -30.45 31.79 -32.58
CA GLY A 574 -31.71 31.26 -32.01
C GLY A 574 -32.07 31.94 -30.71
#